data_AF-A0AAW0Y328-F1
#
_entry.id   AF-A0AAW0Y328-F1
#
_cell.length_a   1.000
_cell.length_b   1.000
_cell.length_c   1.000
_cell.angle_alpha   90.00
_cell.angle_beta   90.00
_cell.angle_gamma   90.00
#
_symmetry.space_group_name_H-M   'P 1'
#
loop_
_entity.id
_entity.type
_entity.pdbx_description
1 polymer ?
#
loop_
_entity_poly.entity_id
_entity_poly.type
_entity_poly.pdbx_seq_one_letter_code
_entity_poly.pdbx_strand_id
1 'polypeptide(L)'
;VMQPNYSFYLSMENAFCDDYITEKLYNPIVHNIVPIVWGGANYTRYLPPHSYIDARRYHPSELAALLLRLHNDPVAYGRYHVWRGFLRPFLKGSLCELCHKVHTNTTFHHYQHLPTTRRLRGRCTVVPSPLFNPDHPDSWKAYITTNYTDLNRTRKAYITTNYTDLNRTRRGSAPLLKT
;
A
#
# COMPACT_ATOMS: atom_id res chain seq x y z
N VAL A 1 -21.33 -8.20 -1.44
CA VAL A 1 -21.57 -7.35 -2.63
C VAL A 1 -21.14 -5.93 -2.28
N MET A 2 -20.16 -5.35 -2.98
CA MET A 2 -19.84 -3.92 -2.82
C MET A 2 -20.95 -3.10 -3.48
N GLN A 3 -21.52 -2.14 -2.77
CA GLN A 3 -22.54 -1.26 -3.33
C GLN A 3 -21.87 -0.03 -3.99
N PRO A 4 -22.42 0.50 -5.09
CA PRO A 4 -21.82 1.61 -5.85
C PRO A 4 -21.79 2.96 -5.12
N ASN A 5 -22.32 3.05 -3.89
CA ASN A 5 -22.50 4.31 -3.17
C ASN A 5 -21.40 4.61 -2.12
N TYR A 6 -20.24 3.96 -2.23
CA TYR A 6 -19.13 4.17 -1.30
C TYR A 6 -17.94 4.85 -1.99
N SER A 7 -17.42 5.92 -1.39
CA SER A 7 -16.20 6.60 -1.89
C SER A 7 -14.93 5.83 -1.56
N PHE A 8 -14.92 5.09 -0.44
CA PHE A 8 -13.74 4.40 0.07
C PHE A 8 -14.05 2.96 0.47
N TYR A 9 -13.05 2.09 0.39
CA TYR A 9 -13.11 0.72 0.89
C TYR A 9 -11.88 0.42 1.75
N LEU A 10 -12.08 -0.17 2.93
CA LEU A 10 -11.00 -0.58 3.83
C LEU A 10 -10.39 -1.90 3.33
N SER A 11 -9.30 -1.80 2.58
CA SER A 11 -8.54 -2.91 2.01
C SER A 11 -7.45 -3.38 2.99
N MET A 12 -7.86 -3.91 4.15
CA MET A 12 -6.94 -4.37 5.19
C MET A 12 -6.54 -5.83 5.01
N GLU A 13 -5.25 -6.13 4.97
CA GLU A 13 -4.74 -7.49 4.94
C GLU A 13 -4.60 -8.08 6.34
N ASN A 14 -4.74 -9.40 6.43
CA ASN A 14 -4.68 -10.12 7.71
C ASN A 14 -3.26 -10.18 8.30
N ALA A 15 -2.24 -9.87 7.50
CA ALA A 15 -0.84 -9.90 7.89
C ALA A 15 -0.02 -8.87 7.10
N PHE A 16 1.05 -8.39 7.71
CA PHE A 16 2.01 -7.50 7.06
C PHE A 16 3.10 -8.31 6.41
N CYS A 17 2.84 -8.74 5.18
CA CYS A 17 3.76 -9.51 4.39
C CYS A 17 4.19 -8.76 3.14
N ASP A 18 5.47 -8.89 2.78
CA ASP A 18 5.96 -8.52 1.45
C ASP A 18 5.15 -9.27 0.39
N ASP A 19 4.75 -8.56 -0.66
CA ASP A 19 4.01 -9.08 -1.81
C ASP A 19 2.66 -9.77 -1.48
N TYR A 20 2.16 -9.68 -0.23
CA TYR A 20 0.84 -10.20 0.14
C TYR A 20 -0.25 -9.18 -0.19
N ILE A 21 -0.91 -9.44 -1.32
CA ILE A 21 -2.02 -8.65 -1.84
C ILE A 21 -3.12 -9.62 -2.22
N THR A 22 -4.34 -9.35 -1.76
CA THR A 22 -5.50 -10.20 -2.02
C THR A 22 -6.59 -9.46 -2.79
N GLU A 23 -7.76 -10.08 -2.95
CA GLU A 23 -8.95 -9.49 -3.55
C GLU A 23 -9.34 -8.15 -2.91
N LYS A 24 -8.96 -7.92 -1.65
CA LYS A 24 -9.27 -6.70 -0.92
C LYS A 24 -8.71 -5.46 -1.59
N LEU A 25 -7.57 -5.56 -2.27
CA LEU A 25 -7.01 -4.45 -3.05
C LEU A 25 -7.76 -4.25 -4.37
N TYR A 26 -8.02 -5.33 -5.09
CA TYR A 26 -8.46 -5.28 -6.48
C TYR A 26 -9.98 -5.08 -6.63
N ASN A 27 -10.78 -5.65 -5.73
CA ASN A 27 -12.23 -5.52 -5.76
C ASN A 27 -12.71 -4.06 -5.76
N PRO A 28 -12.26 -3.15 -4.87
CA PRO A 28 -12.72 -1.76 -4.92
C PRO A 28 -12.28 -1.04 -6.20
N ILE A 29 -11.09 -1.38 -6.73
CA ILE A 29 -10.57 -0.76 -7.94
C ILE A 29 -11.49 -1.01 -9.14
N VAL A 30 -11.98 -2.24 -9.32
CA VAL A 30 -12.91 -2.54 -10.43
C VAL A 30 -14.31 -1.96 -10.23
N HIS A 31 -14.69 -1.62 -8.99
CA HIS A 31 -15.96 -0.96 -8.67
C HIS A 31 -15.86 0.57 -8.61
N ASN A 32 -14.77 1.17 -9.10
CA ASN A 32 -14.52 2.61 -9.05
C ASN A 32 -14.50 3.20 -7.63
N ILE A 33 -14.01 2.44 -6.66
CA ILE A 33 -13.85 2.87 -5.27
C ILE A 33 -12.35 3.03 -4.97
N VAL A 34 -11.98 4.04 -4.17
CA VAL A 34 -10.59 4.26 -3.74
C VAL A 34 -10.27 3.31 -2.58
N PRO A 35 -9.31 2.38 -2.72
CA PRO A 35 -8.90 1.52 -1.62
C PRO A 35 -8.06 2.27 -0.59
N ILE A 36 -8.40 2.08 0.68
CA ILE A 36 -7.58 2.42 1.84
C ILE A 36 -6.83 1.15 2.24
N VAL A 37 -5.56 1.06 1.87
CA VAL A 37 -4.76 -0.15 2.01
C VAL A 37 -4.05 -0.18 3.35
N TRP A 38 -3.97 -1.37 3.94
CA TRP A 38 -3.23 -1.60 5.17
C TRP A 38 -2.66 -3.02 5.17
N GLY A 39 -1.35 -3.13 4.90
CA GLY A 39 -0.65 -4.40 4.70
C GLY A 39 0.83 -4.19 4.44
N GLY A 40 1.59 -5.28 4.30
CA GLY A 40 3.06 -5.23 4.17
C GLY A 40 3.58 -4.92 2.77
N ALA A 41 2.76 -5.10 1.73
CA ALA A 41 3.19 -5.03 0.35
C ALA A 41 3.68 -3.64 -0.09
N ASN A 42 4.55 -3.62 -1.10
CA ASN A 42 4.95 -2.41 -1.79
C ASN A 42 3.97 -2.10 -2.94
N TYR A 43 2.89 -1.38 -2.62
CA TYR A 43 1.80 -1.09 -3.56
C TYR A 43 2.22 -0.32 -4.82
N THR A 44 3.33 0.42 -4.82
CA THR A 44 3.79 1.15 -6.03
C THR A 44 4.22 0.23 -7.17
N ARG A 45 4.49 -1.05 -6.87
CA ARG A 45 4.78 -2.08 -7.88
C ARG A 45 3.54 -2.59 -8.60
N TYR A 46 2.37 -2.39 -8.02
CA TYR A 46 1.12 -3.02 -8.46
C TYR A 46 0.05 -2.01 -8.88
N LEU A 47 0.09 -0.81 -8.30
CA LEU A 47 -0.91 0.23 -8.50
C LEU A 47 -0.31 1.51 -9.07
N PRO A 48 -1.05 2.23 -9.92
CA PRO A 48 -0.65 3.55 -10.37
C PRO A 48 -0.42 4.50 -9.18
N PRO A 49 0.53 5.43 -9.27
CA PRO A 49 0.67 6.48 -8.28
C PRO A 49 -0.67 7.21 -8.06
N HIS A 50 -0.96 7.58 -6.81
CA HIS A 50 -2.17 8.32 -6.45
C HIS A 50 -3.50 7.60 -6.79
N SER A 51 -3.52 6.26 -6.80
CA SER A 51 -4.75 5.46 -7.00
C SER A 51 -5.31 4.82 -5.72
N TYR A 52 -4.61 4.96 -4.60
CA TYR A 52 -4.93 4.35 -3.31
C TYR A 52 -4.44 5.23 -2.16
N ILE A 53 -4.92 4.97 -0.95
CA ILE A 53 -4.46 5.62 0.29
C ILE A 53 -3.79 4.57 1.16
N ASP A 54 -2.48 4.69 1.40
CA ASP A 54 -1.75 3.83 2.34
C ASP A 54 -1.99 4.30 3.78
N ALA A 55 -2.84 3.58 4.51
CA ALA A 55 -3.21 3.93 5.88
C ALA A 55 -2.00 3.95 6.83
N ARG A 56 -0.91 3.24 6.51
CA ARG A 56 0.33 3.23 7.32
C ARG A 56 1.03 4.58 7.32
N ARG A 57 0.69 5.51 6.42
CA ARG A 57 1.35 6.82 6.33
C ARG A 57 0.75 7.87 7.26
N TYR A 58 -0.30 7.52 7.99
CA TYR A 58 -1.12 8.46 8.76
C TYR A 58 -1.38 7.92 10.16
N HIS A 59 -1.44 8.82 11.14
CA HIS A 59 -2.17 8.50 12.37
C HIS A 59 -3.66 8.28 12.03
N PRO A 60 -4.41 7.43 12.75
CA PRO A 60 -5.83 7.23 12.49
C PRO A 60 -6.66 8.52 12.45
N SER A 61 -6.35 9.49 13.31
CA SER A 61 -7.03 10.80 13.30
C SER A 61 -6.70 11.62 12.06
N GLU A 62 -5.46 11.59 11.57
CA GLU A 62 -5.05 12.26 10.34
C GLU A 62 -5.70 11.59 9.12
N LEU A 63 -5.78 10.25 9.12
CA LEU A 63 -6.47 9.49 8.08
C LEU A 63 -7.95 9.86 8.04
N ALA A 64 -8.62 9.89 9.20
CA ALA A 64 -10.02 10.31 9.28
C ALA A 64 -10.23 11.74 8.75
N ALA A 65 -9.37 12.68 9.13
CA ALA A 65 -9.42 14.06 8.62
C ALA A 65 -9.18 14.15 7.10
N LEU A 66 -8.25 13.35 6.56
CA LEU A 66 -8.02 13.22 5.12
C LEU A 66 -9.28 12.72 4.41
N LEU A 67 -9.89 11.64 4.90
CA LEU A 67 -11.07 11.03 4.29
C LEU A 67 -12.27 11.99 4.31
N LEU A 68 -12.47 12.72 5.41
CA LEU A 68 -13.53 13.73 5.52
C LEU A 68 -13.32 14.88 4.52
N ARG A 69 -12.07 15.37 4.39
CA ARG A 69 -11.74 16.39 3.40
C ARG A 69 -11.98 15.91 1.97
N LEU A 70 -11.57 14.69 1.64
CA LEU A 70 -11.79 14.12 0.31
C LEU A 70 -13.29 13.89 0.04
N HIS A 71 -14.06 13.49 1.04
CA HIS A 71 -15.50 13.34 0.92
C HIS A 71 -16.19 14.68 0.58
N ASN A 72 -15.73 15.78 1.18
CA ASN A 72 -16.30 17.12 0.98
C ASN A 72 -15.74 17.87 -0.25
N ASP A 73 -14.70 17.35 -0.90
CA ASP A 73 -14.08 17.95 -2.09
C ASP A 73 -14.06 16.93 -3.25
N PRO A 74 -15.09 16.94 -4.12
CA PRO A 74 -15.19 16.03 -5.25
C PRO A 74 -14.02 16.16 -6.25
N VAL A 75 -13.40 17.34 -6.36
CA VAL A 75 -12.25 17.55 -7.24
C VAL A 75 -11.01 16.86 -6.67
N ALA A 76 -10.75 17.03 -5.37
CA ALA A 76 -9.66 16.33 -4.70
C ALA A 76 -9.86 14.81 -4.69
N TYR A 77 -11.09 14.33 -4.50
CA TYR A 77 -11.40 12.91 -4.63
C TYR A 77 -11.21 12.40 -6.07
N GLY A 78 -11.71 13.14 -7.07
CA GLY A 78 -11.60 12.79 -8.49
C GLY A 78 -10.15 12.62 -8.97
N ARG A 79 -9.18 13.29 -8.34
CA ARG A 79 -7.75 13.09 -8.63
C ARG A 79 -7.29 11.65 -8.43
N TYR A 80 -7.91 10.88 -7.53
CA TYR A 80 -7.62 9.46 -7.33
C TYR A 80 -8.08 8.54 -8.48
N HIS A 81 -8.82 9.10 -9.46
CA HIS A 81 -9.35 8.36 -10.61
C HIS A 81 -8.67 8.73 -11.93
N VAL A 82 -7.75 9.72 -11.96
CA VAL A 82 -7.10 10.21 -13.19
C VAL A 82 -6.40 9.09 -13.96
N TRP A 83 -5.76 8.15 -13.25
CA TRP A 83 -5.07 7.01 -13.85
C TRP A 83 -5.97 6.14 -14.74
N ARG A 84 -7.29 6.15 -14.52
CA ARG A 84 -8.27 5.37 -15.30
C ARG A 84 -8.43 5.86 -16.74
N GLY A 85 -7.99 7.09 -17.03
CA GLY A 85 -7.92 7.60 -18.41
C GLY A 85 -6.81 6.93 -19.24
N PHE A 86 -5.81 6.33 -18.58
CA PHE A 86 -4.63 5.77 -19.24
C PHE A 86 -4.48 4.26 -19.03
N LEU A 87 -5.12 3.71 -17.98
CA LEU A 87 -5.00 2.31 -17.59
C LEU A 87 -6.38 1.72 -17.28
N ARG A 88 -6.56 0.43 -17.61
CA ARG A 88 -7.78 -0.32 -17.28
C ARG A 88 -7.42 -1.49 -16.37
N PRO A 89 -8.09 -1.66 -15.21
CA PRO A 89 -7.85 -2.81 -14.35
C PRO A 89 -8.27 -4.10 -15.06
N PHE A 90 -7.38 -5.08 -15.11
CA PHE A 90 -7.61 -6.37 -15.73
C PHE A 90 -7.47 -7.47 -14.67
N LEU A 91 -8.60 -8.10 -14.30
CA LEU A 91 -8.65 -9.14 -13.27
C LEU A 91 -8.85 -10.55 -13.85
N LYS A 92 -8.54 -10.80 -15.14
CA LYS A 92 -8.65 -12.17 -15.64
C LYS A 92 -7.60 -13.07 -14.97
N GLY A 93 -7.97 -14.33 -14.81
CA GLY A 93 -7.15 -15.32 -14.12
C GLY A 93 -5.78 -15.49 -14.76
N SER A 94 -4.74 -15.40 -13.93
CA SER A 94 -3.35 -15.67 -14.32
C SER A 94 -3.07 -17.17 -14.53
N LEU A 95 -4.08 -18.03 -14.49
CA LEU A 95 -3.90 -19.48 -14.56
C LEU A 95 -3.28 -19.93 -15.89
N CYS A 96 -3.61 -19.29 -17.01
CA CYS A 96 -2.97 -19.60 -18.29
C CYS A 96 -1.50 -19.18 -18.30
N GLU A 97 -1.17 -17.99 -17.78
CA GLU A 97 0.22 -17.52 -17.68
C GLU A 97 1.03 -18.36 -16.69
N LEU A 98 0.42 -18.75 -15.57
CA LEU A 98 0.99 -19.67 -14.60
C LEU A 98 1.24 -21.03 -15.24
N CYS A 99 0.23 -21.58 -15.92
CA CYS A 99 0.35 -22.85 -16.64
C CYS A 99 1.48 -22.79 -17.67
N HIS A 100 1.55 -21.72 -18.47
CA HIS A 100 2.65 -21.50 -19.40
C HIS A 100 4.00 -21.47 -18.68
N LYS A 101 4.15 -20.66 -17.62
CA LYS A 101 5.40 -20.57 -16.85
C LYS A 101 5.81 -21.90 -16.23
N VAL A 102 4.86 -22.69 -15.71
CA VAL A 102 5.13 -24.02 -15.14
C VAL A 102 5.64 -25.00 -16.21
N HIS A 103 5.13 -24.91 -17.45
CA HIS A 103 5.55 -25.81 -18.54
C HIS A 103 6.79 -25.33 -19.29
N THR A 104 7.01 -24.02 -19.44
CA THR A 104 8.16 -23.49 -20.20
C THR A 104 9.38 -23.25 -19.34
N ASN A 105 9.22 -23.07 -18.02
CA ASN A 105 10.35 -22.86 -17.14
C ASN A 105 10.97 -24.21 -16.77
N THR A 106 11.99 -24.62 -17.52
CA THR A 106 12.71 -25.89 -17.33
C THR A 106 13.66 -25.87 -16.14
N THR A 107 13.90 -24.71 -15.52
CA THR A 107 14.73 -24.65 -14.32
C THR A 107 14.00 -25.25 -13.14
N PHE A 108 14.55 -26.32 -12.57
CA PHE A 108 14.00 -26.99 -11.41
C PHE A 108 14.09 -26.07 -10.18
N HIS A 109 12.97 -25.47 -9.80
CA HIS A 109 12.87 -24.66 -8.59
C HIS A 109 12.28 -25.49 -7.45
N HIS A 110 13.15 -26.07 -6.61
CA HIS A 110 12.71 -26.76 -5.41
C HIS A 110 12.66 -25.82 -4.23
N TYR A 111 11.46 -25.38 -3.87
CA TYR A 111 11.23 -24.67 -2.63
C TYR A 111 10.94 -25.70 -1.53
N GLN A 112 11.99 -26.15 -0.83
CA GLN A 112 11.91 -27.13 0.27
C GLN A 112 10.86 -26.77 1.35
N HIS A 113 10.50 -25.49 1.45
CA HIS A 113 9.87 -24.89 2.61
C HIS A 113 8.94 -23.73 2.23
N LEU A 114 7.87 -24.04 1.49
CA LEU A 114 6.89 -23.05 0.99
C LEU A 114 6.03 -22.35 2.08
N PRO A 115 5.88 -22.86 3.32
CA PRO A 115 5.32 -22.08 4.44
C PRO A 115 6.41 -21.37 5.27
N THR A 116 7.58 -21.99 5.43
CA THR A 116 8.62 -21.56 6.37
C THR A 116 9.50 -20.44 5.82
N THR A 117 9.76 -20.38 4.51
CA THR A 117 10.51 -19.26 3.92
C THR A 117 9.76 -17.93 3.93
N ARG A 118 8.42 -17.95 3.77
CA ARG A 118 7.56 -16.76 3.92
C ARG A 118 7.39 -16.33 5.38
N ARG A 119 7.21 -17.28 6.31
CA ARG A 119 6.97 -16.99 7.74
C ARG A 119 8.25 -16.70 8.55
N LEU A 120 9.37 -17.37 8.28
CA LEU A 120 10.55 -17.34 9.16
C LEU A 120 11.62 -16.31 8.80
N ARG A 121 11.66 -15.80 7.56
CA ARG A 121 12.68 -14.82 7.15
C ARG A 121 12.29 -13.35 7.38
N GLY A 122 11.39 -13.07 8.33
CA GLY A 122 11.06 -11.70 8.73
C GLY A 122 10.31 -10.84 7.69
N ARG A 123 9.90 -11.42 6.56
CA ARG A 123 9.12 -10.73 5.52
C ARG A 123 7.62 -10.66 5.79
N CYS A 124 7.19 -11.26 6.89
CA CYS A 124 5.81 -11.38 7.30
C CYS A 124 5.70 -11.16 8.81
N THR A 125 5.09 -10.06 9.22
CA THR A 125 4.68 -9.85 10.62
C THR A 125 3.18 -10.09 10.71
N VAL A 126 2.80 -11.03 11.58
CA VAL A 126 1.40 -11.28 11.89
C VAL A 126 0.98 -10.23 12.92
N VAL A 127 -0.15 -9.56 12.68
CA VAL A 127 -0.71 -8.64 13.67
C VAL A 127 -1.09 -9.46 14.91
N PRO A 128 -0.63 -9.09 16.12
CA PRO A 128 -0.97 -9.83 17.33
C PRO A 128 -2.48 -9.95 17.46
N SER A 129 -2.99 -11.17 17.51
CA SER A 129 -4.41 -11.39 17.79
C SER A 129 -4.67 -11.47 19.29
N PRO A 130 -5.76 -10.85 19.78
CA PRO A 130 -6.75 -10.09 19.02
C PRO A 130 -6.54 -8.57 19.21
N LEU A 131 -6.20 -7.88 18.11
CA LEU A 131 -6.03 -6.42 18.09
C LEU A 131 -7.33 -5.69 18.44
N PHE A 132 -8.48 -6.27 18.06
CA PHE A 132 -9.82 -5.77 18.33
C PHE A 132 -10.60 -6.72 19.25
N ASN A 133 -9.92 -7.36 20.22
CA ASN A 133 -10.60 -8.21 21.19
C ASN A 133 -11.64 -7.38 21.96
N PRO A 134 -12.92 -7.78 22.02
CA PRO A 134 -13.87 -7.18 22.93
C PRO A 134 -13.39 -7.19 24.39
N ASP A 135 -12.66 -8.23 24.80
CA ASP A 135 -12.15 -8.37 26.17
C ASP A 135 -10.89 -7.53 26.44
N HIS A 136 -10.24 -7.03 25.39
CA HIS A 136 -9.05 -6.15 25.48
C HIS A 136 -9.20 -4.95 24.54
N PRO A 137 -10.06 -3.97 24.89
CA PRO A 137 -10.43 -2.86 24.01
C PRO A 137 -9.31 -1.85 23.77
N ASP A 138 -8.17 -1.96 24.46
CA ASP A 138 -7.02 -1.06 24.32
C ASP A 138 -5.83 -1.66 23.56
N SER A 139 -5.89 -2.95 23.17
CA SER A 139 -4.81 -3.63 22.43
C SER A 139 -4.43 -2.89 21.15
N TRP A 140 -5.44 -2.36 20.43
CA TRP A 140 -5.20 -1.54 19.25
C TRP A 140 -4.51 -0.21 19.57
N LYS A 141 -4.75 0.42 20.72
CA LYS A 141 -4.11 1.68 21.12
C LYS A 141 -2.61 1.47 21.35
N ALA A 142 -2.24 0.39 22.01
CA ALA A 142 -0.84 0.03 22.24
C ALA A 142 -0.10 -0.21 20.91
N TYR A 143 -0.72 -0.96 20.00
CA TYR A 143 -0.17 -1.22 18.68
C TYR A 143 -0.03 0.05 17.83
N ILE A 144 -1.04 0.93 17.83
CA ILE A 144 -0.98 2.18 17.08
C ILE A 144 0.09 3.11 17.66
N THR A 145 0.20 3.21 18.98
CA THR A 145 1.18 4.10 19.62
C THR A 145 2.62 3.68 19.31
N THR A 146 2.93 2.38 19.45
CA THR A 146 4.27 1.82 19.15
C THR A 146 4.62 1.93 17.67
N ASN A 147 3.70 1.58 16.77
CA ASN A 147 3.97 1.65 15.34
C ASN A 147 4.03 3.12 14.83
N TYR A 148 3.26 4.03 15.44
CA TYR A 148 3.30 5.45 15.09
C TYR A 148 4.63 6.12 15.47
N THR A 149 5.26 5.73 16.58
CA THR A 149 6.61 6.19 16.91
C THR A 149 7.65 5.75 15.87
N ASP A 150 7.52 4.54 15.33
CA ASP A 150 8.39 4.04 14.26
C ASP A 150 8.08 4.68 12.90
N LEU A 151 6.82 4.96 12.60
CA LEU A 151 6.39 5.73 11.43
C LEU A 151 6.90 7.17 11.45
N ASN A 152 6.88 7.83 12.61
CA ASN A 152 7.48 9.17 12.75
C ASN A 152 9.01 9.14 12.60
N ARG A 153 9.66 8.06 13.03
CA ARG A 153 11.10 7.85 12.83
C ARG A 153 11.44 7.64 11.35
N THR A 154 10.68 6.81 10.65
CA THR A 154 10.85 6.57 9.19
C THR A 154 10.42 7.77 8.36
N ARG A 155 9.37 8.51 8.74
CA ARG A 155 8.95 9.77 8.10
C ARG A 155 9.99 10.87 8.30
N LYS A 156 10.57 11.01 9.50
CA LYS A 156 11.73 11.90 9.72
C LYS A 156 12.90 11.48 8.84
N ALA A 157 13.26 10.19 8.79
CA ALA A 157 14.33 9.70 7.93
C ALA A 157 14.08 10.04 6.44
N TYR A 158 12.89 9.75 5.91
CA TYR A 158 12.51 10.06 4.52
C TYR A 158 12.53 11.56 4.20
N ILE A 159 12.03 12.40 5.10
CA ILE A 159 12.09 13.87 4.94
C ILE A 159 13.54 14.33 4.93
N THR A 160 14.39 13.79 5.82
CA THR A 160 15.80 14.16 5.91
C THR A 160 16.57 13.76 4.65
N THR A 161 16.36 12.54 4.14
CA THR A 161 17.00 12.05 2.90
C THR A 161 16.60 12.88 1.67
N ASN A 162 15.31 13.21 1.53
CA ASN A 162 14.86 14.06 0.42
C ASN A 162 15.33 15.52 0.55
N TYR A 163 15.46 16.05 1.76
CA TYR A 163 16.05 17.39 1.95
C TYR A 163 17.54 17.43 1.61
N THR A 164 18.29 16.37 1.92
CA THR A 164 19.71 16.26 1.55
C THR A 164 19.91 16.06 0.05
N ASP A 165 19.04 15.28 -0.61
CA ASP A 165 19.12 15.06 -2.07
C ASP A 165 18.67 16.28 -2.88
N LEU A 166 17.65 17.03 -2.41
CA LEU A 166 17.24 18.30 -3.01
C LEU A 166 18.30 19.41 -2.82
N ASN A 167 19.03 19.41 -1.71
CA ASN A 167 20.14 20.37 -1.51
C ASN A 167 21.43 19.96 -2.23
N ARG A 168 21.63 18.66 -2.52
CA ARG A 168 22.75 18.16 -3.32
C ARG A 168 22.57 18.47 -4.81
N THR A 169 21.36 18.33 -5.32
CA THR A 169 21.01 18.72 -6.70
C THR A 169 21.02 20.24 -6.93
N ARG A 170 20.76 21.06 -5.90
CA ARG A 170 20.91 22.53 -5.99
C ARG A 170 22.37 23.03 -5.97
N ARG A 171 23.34 22.23 -5.54
CA ARG A 171 24.76 22.63 -5.50
C ARG A 171 25.58 22.19 -6.72
N GLY A 172 24.98 21.51 -7.70
CA GLY A 172 25.72 20.96 -8.83
C GLY A 172 24.95 21.00 -10.14
N SER A 173 24.75 22.20 -10.70
CA SER A 173 24.71 22.47 -12.16
C SER A 173 24.11 23.85 -12.41
N ALA A 174 24.97 24.87 -12.57
CA ALA A 174 24.64 26.06 -13.33
C ALA A 174 25.55 26.09 -14.56
N PRO A 175 25.06 25.77 -15.77
CA PRO A 175 25.74 26.16 -16.99
C PRO A 175 25.52 27.68 -17.18
N LEU A 176 26.63 28.42 -17.24
CA LEU A 176 26.66 29.80 -17.71
C LEU A 176 26.11 29.85 -19.15
N LEU A 177 24.88 30.33 -19.31
CA LEU A 177 24.41 30.86 -20.58
C LEU A 177 25.10 32.21 -20.79
N LYS A 178 26.24 32.19 -21.51
CA LYS A 178 26.76 33.39 -22.15
C LYS A 178 25.87 33.70 -23.35
N THR A 179 25.30 34.90 -23.34
CA THR A 179 24.77 35.58 -24.53
C THR A 179 25.92 36.19 -25.32
#